data_AF-A0A849VVC8-F1
#
_entry.id   AF-A0A849VVC8-F1
#
_cell.length_a   1.000
_cell.length_b   1.000
_cell.length_c   1.000
_cell.angle_alpha   90.00
_cell.angle_beta   90.00
_cell.angle_gamma   90.00
#
_symmetry.space_group_name_H-M   'P 1'
#
loop_
_entity.id
_entity.type
_entity.pdbx_description
1 polymer ?
#
loop_
_entity_poly.entity_id
_entity_poly.type
_entity_poly.pdbx_seq_one_letter_code
_entity_poly.pdbx_strand_id
1 'polypeptide(L)' 'MKKLSLALLLPCAFAVTNCGAMRWMSQPPAHNSSCAGWNKIRLKPETAVYLAKNDFAAGIDIDSHNLNGQNNGCWK' A
#
# COMPACT_ATOMS: atom_id res chain seq x y z
N MET A 1 45.79 -9.42 45.96
CA MET A 1 44.37 -9.36 45.56
C MET A 1 44.19 -8.38 44.39
N LYS A 2 44.44 -8.79 43.13
CA LYS A 2 44.40 -7.88 41.95
C LYS A 2 43.95 -8.57 40.63
N LYS A 3 43.16 -9.66 40.69
CA LYS A 3 42.75 -10.39 39.47
C LYS A 3 41.26 -10.79 39.46
N LEU A 4 40.39 -9.94 40.00
CA LEU A 4 38.95 -10.24 40.10
C LEU A 4 38.05 -9.07 39.69
N SER A 5 38.58 -8.11 38.92
CA SER A 5 37.82 -6.93 38.49
C SER A 5 37.64 -6.82 36.97
N LEU A 6 38.16 -7.77 36.18
CA LEU A 6 38.12 -7.70 34.72
C LEU A 6 37.07 -8.62 34.05
N ALA A 7 36.33 -9.41 34.84
CA ALA A 7 35.32 -10.34 34.32
C ALA A 7 33.88 -9.76 34.31
N LEU A 8 33.65 -8.58 34.91
CA LEU A 8 32.31 -8.00 35.02
C LEU A 8 31.89 -7.05 33.88
N LEU A 9 32.79 -6.71 32.94
CA LEU A 9 32.51 -5.76 31.86
C LEU A 9 32.26 -6.40 30.49
N LEU A 10 32.37 -7.72 30.37
CA LEU A 10 32.14 -8.45 29.12
C LEU A 10 30.68 -8.72 28.71
N PRO A 11 29.61 -8.60 29.54
CA PRO A 11 28.26 -8.86 29.05
C PRO A 11 27.66 -7.71 28.21
N CYS A 12 28.15 -6.48 28.35
CA CYS A 12 27.54 -5.31 27.70
C CYS A 12 27.92 -5.12 26.23
N ALA A 13 28.94 -5.83 25.72
CA ALA A 13 29.36 -5.71 24.33
C ALA A 13 28.59 -6.66 23.38
N PHE A 14 27.89 -7.67 23.90
CA PHE A 14 27.14 -8.64 23.09
C PHE A 14 25.65 -8.33 22.95
N ALA A 15 25.13 -7.31 23.64
CA ALA A 15 23.72 -6.94 23.58
C ALA A 15 23.32 -6.13 22.33
N VAL A 16 24.27 -5.72 21.48
CA VAL A 16 23.99 -4.86 20.31
C VAL A 16 23.97 -5.60 18.96
N THR A 17 24.24 -6.90 18.92
CA THR A 17 24.27 -7.65 17.65
C THR A 17 22.93 -8.25 17.24
N ASN A 18 21.85 -8.03 18.01
CA ASN A 18 20.51 -8.49 17.65
C ASN A 18 19.53 -7.36 17.31
N CYS A 19 20.03 -6.28 16.70
CA CYS A 19 19.21 -5.36 15.89
C CYS A 19 18.82 -6.01 14.54
N GLY A 20 18.54 -7.32 14.57
CA GLY A 20 18.23 -8.18 13.43
C GLY A 20 16.76 -8.56 13.45
N ALA A 21 15.96 -7.72 12.81
CA ALA A 21 14.70 -8.04 12.15
C ALA A 21 13.71 -8.95 12.92
N MET A 22 12.61 -8.35 13.39
CA MET A 22 11.33 -9.05 13.54
C MET A 22 10.88 -9.59 12.17
N ARG A 23 11.39 -10.75 11.74
CA ARG A 23 11.04 -11.45 10.50
C ARG A 23 9.63 -12.06 10.52
N TRP A 24 8.91 -11.94 11.62
CA TRP A 24 7.53 -12.42 11.78
C TRP A 24 6.50 -11.31 11.53
N MET A 25 6.96 -10.07 11.37
CA MET A 25 6.18 -8.98 10.75
C MET A 25 6.40 -8.92 9.23
N SER A 26 6.91 -10.01 8.63
CA SER A 26 7.00 -10.21 7.18
C SER A 26 5.70 -10.74 6.58
N GLN A 27 4.54 -10.44 7.19
CA GLN A 27 3.34 -10.41 6.37
C GLN A 27 3.52 -9.20 5.44
N PRO A 28 3.57 -9.38 4.11
CA PRO A 28 3.30 -8.24 3.24
C PRO A 28 1.99 -7.64 3.76
N PRO A 29 1.91 -6.31 3.97
CA PRO A 29 0.68 -5.69 4.42
C PRO A 29 -0.44 -6.25 3.55
N ALA A 30 -1.45 -6.85 4.18
CA ALA A 30 -2.64 -7.35 3.49
C ALA A 30 -3.04 -6.27 2.52
N HIS A 31 -2.97 -6.56 1.21
CA HIS A 31 -3.08 -5.58 0.13
C HIS A 31 -3.83 -4.31 0.55
N ASN A 32 -3.10 -3.29 1.01
CA ASN A 32 -3.59 -1.91 1.11
C ASN A 32 -3.68 -1.33 -0.32
N SER A 33 -4.17 -2.15 -1.24
CA SER A 33 -4.15 -1.93 -2.66
C SER A 33 -5.45 -1.24 -2.96
N SER A 34 -5.48 0.08 -2.87
CA SER A 34 -6.56 0.92 -3.40
C SER A 34 -6.99 0.51 -4.83
N CYS A 35 -6.15 -0.25 -5.52
CA CYS A 35 -6.36 -0.77 -6.86
C CYS A 35 -6.80 -2.25 -6.93
N ALA A 36 -6.99 -2.95 -5.81
CA ALA A 36 -7.40 -4.35 -5.84
C ALA A 36 -8.82 -4.46 -6.39
N GLY A 37 -8.98 -5.18 -7.51
CA GLY A 37 -10.24 -5.27 -8.23
C GLY A 37 -10.62 -4.01 -9.02
N TRP A 38 -9.76 -2.98 -9.03
CA TRP A 38 -10.01 -1.76 -9.78
C TRP A 38 -9.74 -1.97 -11.27
N ASN A 39 -10.64 -1.51 -12.14
CA ASN A 39 -10.42 -1.48 -13.59
C ASN A 39 -11.00 -0.20 -14.22
N LYS A 40 -10.34 0.30 -15.26
CA LYS A 40 -10.76 1.51 -15.96
C LYS A 40 -11.98 1.20 -16.81
N ILE A 41 -13.04 1.98 -16.62
CA ILE A 41 -14.24 1.89 -17.46
C ILE A 41 -13.99 2.74 -18.71
N ARG A 42 -13.96 2.10 -19.88
CA ARG A 42 -13.84 2.80 -21.16
C ARG A 42 -15.19 2.83 -21.87
N LEU A 43 -15.71 4.02 -22.07
CA LEU A 43 -16.94 4.25 -22.82
C LEU A 43 -16.62 4.39 -24.31
N LYS A 44 -17.44 3.74 -25.15
CA LYS A 44 -17.49 4.08 -26.57
C LYS A 44 -18.20 5.44 -26.73
N PRO A 45 -17.92 6.22 -27.79
CA PRO A 45 -18.58 7.50 -28.01
C PRO A 45 -20.11 7.41 -28.01
N GLU A 46 -20.68 6.36 -28.59
CA GLU A 46 -22.14 6.17 -28.65
C GLU A 46 -22.72 5.95 -27.25
N THR A 47 -21.99 5.22 -26.38
CA THR A 47 -22.37 5.03 -24.98
C THR A 47 -22.28 6.33 -24.19
N ALA A 48 -21.25 7.14 -24.41
CA ALA A 48 -21.13 8.45 -23.76
C ALA A 48 -22.29 9.37 -24.14
N VAL A 49 -22.68 9.41 -25.42
CA VAL A 49 -23.86 10.16 -25.90
C VAL A 49 -25.15 9.62 -25.29
N TYR A 50 -25.28 8.29 -25.17
CA TYR A 50 -26.44 7.67 -24.56
C TYR A 50 -26.58 8.06 -23.08
N LEU A 51 -25.50 7.95 -22.30
CA LEU A 51 -25.49 8.34 -20.88
C LEU A 51 -25.81 9.82 -20.73
N ALA A 52 -25.20 10.70 -21.52
CA ALA A 52 -25.49 12.13 -21.46
C ALA A 52 -26.97 12.49 -21.69
N LYS A 53 -27.70 11.69 -22.48
CA LYS A 53 -29.12 11.92 -22.81
C LYS A 53 -30.09 11.22 -21.87
N ASN A 54 -29.73 10.02 -21.38
CA ASN A 54 -30.68 9.11 -20.75
C ASN A 54 -30.34 8.82 -19.28
N ASP A 55 -29.06 8.93 -18.89
CA ASP A 55 -28.59 8.63 -17.54
C ASP A 55 -27.30 9.40 -17.24
N PHE A 56 -27.45 10.72 -17.08
CA PHE A 56 -26.32 11.61 -16.87
C PHE A 56 -25.58 11.30 -15.55
N ALA A 57 -26.33 10.89 -14.52
CA ALA A 57 -25.77 10.53 -13.22
C ALA A 57 -24.81 9.35 -13.34
N ALA A 58 -25.19 8.28 -14.04
CA ALA A 58 -24.28 7.15 -14.28
C ALA A 58 -23.01 7.56 -15.04
N GLY A 59 -23.11 8.53 -15.95
CA GLY A 59 -21.95 9.11 -16.63
C GLY A 59 -20.96 9.77 -15.65
N ILE A 60 -21.48 10.55 -14.69
CA ILE A 60 -20.66 11.20 -13.65
C ILE A 60 -20.04 10.17 -12.70
N ASP A 61 -20.79 9.14 -12.30
CA ASP A 61 -20.26 8.10 -11.41
C ASP A 61 -19.11 7.33 -12.05
N ILE A 62 -19.21 7.05 -13.35
CA ILE A 62 -18.14 6.40 -14.13
C ILE A 62 -16.89 7.31 -14.21
N ASP A 63 -17.08 8.61 -14.42
CA ASP A 63 -15.97 9.57 -14.43
C ASP A 63 -15.29 9.65 -13.06
N SER A 64 -16.08 9.75 -11.99
CA SER A 64 -15.59 9.76 -10.60
C SER A 64 -14.84 8.47 -10.24
N HIS A 65 -15.35 7.30 -10.64
CA HIS A 65 -14.66 6.02 -10.49
C HIS A 65 -13.29 6.01 -11.18
N ASN A 66 -13.25 6.51 -12.42
CA ASN A 66 -12.03 6.62 -13.21
C ASN A 66 -11.02 7.59 -12.57
N LEU A 67 -11.47 8.78 -12.15
CA LEU A 67 -10.65 9.80 -11.49
C LEU A 67 -10.09 9.28 -10.17
N ASN A 68 -10.91 8.62 -9.35
CA ASN A 68 -10.45 8.01 -8.11
C ASN A 68 -9.36 6.96 -8.37
N GLY A 69 -9.53 6.11 -9.39
CA GLY A 69 -8.49 5.16 -9.80
C GLY A 69 -7.19 5.83 -10.24
N GLN A 70 -7.28 6.97 -10.94
CA GLN A 70 -6.11 7.72 -11.40
C GLN A 70 -5.36 8.33 -10.20
N ASN A 71 -6.08 8.95 -9.28
CA ASN A 71 -5.53 9.57 -8.06
C ASN A 71 -4.84 8.54 -7.15
N ASN A 72 -5.31 7.29 -7.19
CA ASN A 72 -4.74 6.18 -6.43
C ASN A 72 -3.65 5.41 -7.21
N GLY A 73 -3.29 5.84 -8.42
CA GLY A 73 -2.24 5.21 -9.23
C GLY A 73 -2.62 3.85 -9.84
N CYS A 74 -3.92 3.55 -9.92
CA CYS A 74 -4.44 2.28 -10.44
C CYS A 74 -4.37 2.19 -11.97
N TRP A 75 -4.16 3.31 -12.65
CA TRP A 75 -3.95 3.39 -14.10
C TRP A 75 -3.29 4.72 -14.49
N LYS A 76 -2.80 4.81 -15.72
CA LYS A 76 -2.20 6.00 -16.34
C LYS A 76 -2.82 6.25 -17.70
#